data_AF-A0A6H1ZY25-F1
#
_entry.id   AF-A0A6H1ZY25-F1
#
_cell.length_a   1.000
_cell.length_b   1.000
_cell.length_c   1.000
_cell.angle_alpha   90.00
_cell.angle_beta   90.00
_cell.angle_gamma   90.00
#
_symmetry.space_group_name_H-M   'P 1'
#
loop_
_entity.id
_entity.type
_entity.pdbx_description
1 polymer ?
#
loop_
_entity_poly.entity_id
_entity_poly.type
_entity_poly.pdbx_seq_one_letter_code
_entity_poly.pdbx_strand_id
1 'polypeptide(L)' 'MVEKRATESLFKLSPDVKKNLEALETQIDEAGRMIAVLKKAGMSVTQLEGQLTWAKDMRSMLLTEFSD' A
#
# COMPACT_ATOMS: atom_id res chain seq x y z
N MET A 1 15.98 19.87 -30.79
CA MET A 1 16.94 19.39 -29.75
C MET A 1 17.15 20.58 -28.82
N VAL A 2 16.91 20.59 -27.52
CA VAL A 2 16.58 19.57 -26.51
C VAL A 2 15.80 20.32 -25.42
N GLU A 3 14.47 20.18 -25.38
CA GLU A 3 13.67 20.55 -24.20
C GLU A 3 12.80 19.35 -23.86
N LYS A 4 13.46 18.24 -23.53
CA LYS A 4 12.84 17.05 -23.00
C LYS A 4 13.57 16.72 -21.71
N ARG A 5 12.79 16.62 -20.61
CA ARG A 5 13.10 15.93 -19.35
C ARG A 5 13.89 16.72 -18.29
N ALA A 6 13.26 17.73 -17.71
CA ALA A 6 13.65 18.23 -16.38
C ALA A 6 12.47 18.20 -15.39
N THR A 7 11.46 17.37 -15.68
CA THR A 7 10.36 17.02 -14.77
C THR A 7 10.37 15.52 -14.47
N GLU A 8 11.51 14.84 -14.63
CA GLU A 8 11.68 13.46 -14.18
C GLU A 8 11.99 13.49 -12.67
N SER A 9 11.03 13.03 -11.85
CA SER A 9 11.16 12.59 -10.46
C SER A 9 11.69 13.61 -9.42
N LEU A 10 10.85 14.57 -9.00
CA LEU A 10 11.14 15.42 -7.83
C LEU A 10 10.68 14.81 -6.49
N PHE A 11 10.10 13.61 -6.49
CA PHE A 11 9.57 12.96 -5.28
C PHE A 11 10.06 11.52 -5.15
N LYS A 12 11.38 11.29 -5.12
CA LYS A 12 11.88 10.00 -4.63
C LYS A 12 11.44 9.80 -3.19
N LEU A 13 10.83 8.64 -2.89
CA LEU A 13 10.53 8.23 -1.51
C LEU A 13 11.77 8.43 -0.62
N SER A 14 11.63 9.19 0.47
CA SER A 14 12.68 9.20 1.47
C SER A 14 12.83 7.77 2.04
N PRO A 15 14.02 7.39 2.53
CA PRO A 15 14.23 6.08 3.15
C PRO A 15 13.22 5.77 4.25
N ASP A 16 12.80 6.78 5.01
CA ASP A 16 11.80 6.64 6.07
C ASP A 16 10.40 6.33 5.51
N VAL A 17 9.98 7.00 4.42
CA VAL A 17 8.68 6.69 3.78
C VAL A 17 8.71 5.30 3.18
N LYS A 18 9.82 4.90 2.54
CA LYS A 18 9.98 3.54 2.02
C LYS A 18 9.85 2.49 3.12
N LYS A 19 10.55 2.67 4.25
CA LYS A 19 10.46 1.80 5.43
C LYS A 19 9.02 1.73 5.97
N ASN A 20 8.30 2.85 6.01
CA ASN A 20 6.92 2.88 6.46
C ASN A 20 5.98 2.14 5.48
N LEU A 21 6.21 2.23 4.17
CA LEU A 21 5.43 1.51 3.15
C LEU A 21 5.70 -0.01 3.15
N GLU A 22 6.92 -0.43 3.49
CA GLU A 22 7.26 -1.84 3.73
C GLU A 22 6.61 -2.37 5.03
N ALA A 23 6.61 -1.56 6.10
CA ALA A 23 5.90 -1.90 7.33
C ALA A 23 4.38 -2.01 7.09
N LEU A 24 3.82 -1.10 6.28
CA LEU A 24 2.41 -1.13 5.89
C LEU A 24 2.06 -2.40 5.10
N GLU A 25 2.95 -2.88 4.22
CA GLU A 25 2.79 -4.16 3.51
C GLU A 25 2.65 -5.32 4.49
N THR A 26 3.56 -5.39 5.47
CA THR A 26 3.55 -6.44 6.49
C THR A 26 2.23 -6.42 7.28
N GLN A 27 1.76 -5.24 7.66
CA GLN A 27 0.50 -5.08 8.39
C GLN A 27 -0.73 -5.45 7.55
N ILE A 28 -0.74 -5.10 6.25
CA ILE A 28 -1.79 -5.50 5.31
C ILE A 28 -1.84 -7.03 5.19
N ASP A 29 -0.70 -7.69 5.09
CA ASP A 29 -0.62 -9.15 4.99
C ASP A 29 -1.08 -9.84 6.27
N GLU A 30 -0.69 -9.31 7.43
CA GLU A 30 -1.16 -9.78 8.74
C GLU A 30 -2.68 -9.63 8.89
N ALA A 31 -3.22 -8.47 8.55
CA ALA A 31 -4.66 -8.21 8.56
C ALA A 31 -5.40 -9.17 7.63
N GLY A 32 -4.85 -9.45 6.43
CA GLY A 32 -5.40 -10.44 5.51
C GLY A 32 -5.47 -11.85 6.10
N ARG A 33 -4.41 -12.28 6.79
CA ARG A 33 -4.40 -13.58 7.50
C ARG A 33 -5.44 -13.62 8.62
N MET A 34 -5.55 -12.57 9.42
CA MET A 34 -6.53 -12.48 10.51
C MET A 34 -7.97 -12.51 9.98
N ILE A 35 -8.27 -11.73 8.94
CA ILE A 35 -9.57 -11.72 8.27
C ILE A 35 -9.94 -13.12 7.77
N ALA A 36 -8.99 -13.86 7.19
CA ALA A 36 -9.23 -15.23 6.76
C ALA A 36 -9.57 -16.19 7.92
N VAL A 37 -8.94 -16.01 9.09
CA VAL A 37 -9.28 -16.77 10.31
C VAL A 37 -10.68 -16.42 10.81
N LEU A 38 -11.03 -15.13 10.88
CA LEU A 38 -12.37 -14.68 11.30
C LEU A 38 -13.47 -15.22 10.36
N LYS A 39 -13.20 -15.21 9.05
CA LYS A 39 -14.11 -15.77 8.03
C LYS A 39 -14.33 -17.27 8.24
N LYS A 40 -13.27 -18.02 8.54
CA LYS A 40 -13.35 -19.46 8.87
C LYS A 40 -14.11 -19.72 10.18
N ALA A 41 -14.06 -18.79 11.13
CA ALA A 41 -14.84 -18.84 12.36
C ALA A 41 -16.33 -18.48 12.16
N GLY A 42 -16.76 -18.20 10.92
CA GLY A 42 -18.15 -17.86 10.59
C GLY A 42 -18.51 -16.39 10.86
N MET A 43 -17.53 -15.53 11.14
CA MET A 43 -17.78 -14.10 11.33
C MET A 43 -17.99 -13.40 9.98
N SER A 44 -18.90 -12.43 9.96
CA SER A 44 -19.01 -11.51 8.82
C SER A 44 -17.80 -10.58 8.80
N VAL A 45 -17.06 -10.60 7.68
CA VAL A 45 -15.81 -9.83 7.52
C VAL A 45 -15.88 -8.79 6.40
N THR A 46 -17.06 -8.57 5.79
CA THR A 46 -17.21 -7.70 4.61
C THR A 46 -16.63 -6.30 4.79
N GLN A 47 -16.86 -5.69 5.96
CA GLN A 47 -16.31 -4.35 6.25
C GLN A 47 -14.77 -4.40 6.36
N LEU A 48 -14.22 -5.44 6.99
CA LEU A 48 -12.77 -5.62 7.14
C LEU A 48 -12.10 -5.90 5.78
N GLU A 49 -12.73 -6.69 4.92
CA GLU A 49 -12.26 -6.92 3.54
C GLU A 49 -12.26 -5.62 2.73
N GLY A 50 -13.28 -4.77 2.90
CA GLY A 50 -13.32 -3.44 2.28
C GLY A 50 -12.19 -2.52 2.76
N GLN A 51 -11.94 -2.47 4.07
CA GLN A 51 -10.84 -1.70 4.66
C GLN A 51 -9.46 -2.22 4.21
N LEU A 52 -9.30 -3.54 4.13
CA LEU A 52 -8.07 -4.16 3.64
C LEU A 52 -7.80 -3.80 2.18
N THR A 53 -8.85 -3.80 1.35
CA THR A 53 -8.75 -3.42 -0.07
C THR A 53 -8.33 -1.96 -0.20
N TRP A 54 -8.99 -1.05 0.53
CA TRP A 54 -8.61 0.35 0.54
C TRP A 54 -7.15 0.56 0.97
N ALA A 55 -6.67 -0.15 2.00
CA ALA A 55 -5.28 -0.04 2.46
C ALA A 55 -4.28 -0.49 1.38
N LYS A 56 -4.59 -1.56 0.63
CA LYS A 56 -3.78 -2.02 -0.51
C LYS A 56 -3.73 -0.98 -1.63
N ASP A 57 -4.87 -0.40 -1.97
CA ASP A 57 -4.97 0.61 -3.02
C ASP A 57 -4.19 1.88 -2.67
N MET A 58 -4.29 2.34 -1.42
CA MET A 58 -3.53 3.49 -0.93
C MET A 58 -2.03 3.25 -0.95
N ARG A 59 -1.57 2.07 -0.52
CA ARG A 59 -0.15 1.70 -0.62
C ARG A 59 0.31 1.70 -2.07
N SER A 60 -0.47 1.13 -2.98
CA SER A 60 -0.13 1.11 -4.41
C SER A 60 -0.01 2.52 -4.97
N MET A 61 -0.96 3.40 -4.65
CA MET A 61 -0.93 4.81 -5.07
C MET A 61 0.32 5.53 -4.55
N LEU A 62 0.65 5.37 -3.26
CA LEU A 62 1.85 5.95 -2.66
C LEU A 62 3.15 5.38 -3.24
N LEU A 63 3.17 4.14 -3.73
CA LEU A 63 4.33 3.61 -4.43
C LEU A 63 4.43 4.20 -5.85
N THR A 64 3.31 4.29 -6.58
CA THR A 64 3.28 4.85 -7.94
C THR A 64 3.69 6.31 -7.99
N GLU A 65 3.21 7.14 -7.06
CA GLU A 65 3.47 8.59 -7.05
C GLU A 65 4.92 8.94 -6.68
N PHE A 66 5.66 8.04 -6.03
CA PHE A 66 6.94 8.37 -5.40
C PHE A 66 8.14 7.45 -5.77
N SER A 67 7.97 6.50 -6.70
CA SER A 67 9.00 5.49 -7.04
C SER A 67 9.69 5.67 -8.40
N ASP A 68 9.68 6.86 -9.02
CA ASP A 68 10.43 7.14 -10.27
C ASP A 68 11.96 7.10 -10.09
#